data_AF-A0A1M5I994-F1
#
_entry.id   AF-A0A1M5I994-F1
#
_cell.length_a   1.000
_cell.length_b   1.000
_cell.length_c   1.000
_cell.angle_alpha   90.00
_cell.angle_beta   90.00
_cell.angle_gamma   90.00
#
_symmetry.space_group_name_H-M   'P 1'
#
loop_
_entity.id
_entity.type
_entity.pdbx_description
1 polymer ?
#
loop_
_entity_poly.entity_id
_entity_poly.type
_entity_poly.pdbx_seq_one_letter_code
_entity_poly.pdbx_strand_id
1 'polypeptide(L)'
;MKTFIKQHTKAIKVIKIIVASLLGIMVIIDIVLVRLEDRGFPTFSEVIKANRTSLIWLNFLLGGLVAKVFYNRKVETKRREISGFFTFLAMLVLLFAFGQLFTIEIDTPYHLLIMVCGGILAHRAWPQYIHHGDTQ
;
A
#
# COMPACT_ATOMS: atom_id res chain seq x y z
N MET A 1 1.94 3.47 -32.65
CA MET A 1 3.05 3.13 -31.73
C MET A 1 3.30 4.21 -30.67
N LYS A 2 3.51 5.49 -31.04
CA LYS A 2 3.54 6.63 -30.07
C LYS A 2 2.31 6.74 -29.16
N THR A 3 1.15 6.26 -29.61
CA THR A 3 -0.12 6.30 -28.88
C THR A 3 -0.19 5.30 -27.71
N PHE A 4 0.48 4.15 -27.80
CA PHE A 4 0.40 3.07 -26.82
C PHE A 4 1.26 3.37 -25.58
N ILE A 5 2.48 3.88 -25.78
CA ILE A 5 3.40 4.29 -24.68
C ILE A 5 2.82 5.48 -23.89
N LYS A 6 2.25 6.48 -24.59
CA LYS A 6 1.61 7.65 -23.97
C LYS A 6 0.36 7.28 -23.17
N GLN A 7 -0.32 6.20 -23.54
CA GLN A 7 -1.47 5.67 -22.80
C GLN A 7 -1.07 5.06 -21.45
N HIS A 8 0.05 4.33 -21.36
CA HIS A 8 0.49 3.73 -20.09
C HIS A 8 1.02 4.77 -19.09
N THR A 9 1.72 5.81 -19.54
CA THR A 9 2.14 6.92 -18.65
C THR A 9 0.96 7.77 -18.18
N LYS A 10 -0.02 8.03 -19.07
CA LYS A 10 -1.28 8.68 -18.67
C LYS A 10 -2.06 7.81 -17.69
N ALA A 11 -2.18 6.50 -17.91
CA ALA A 11 -2.88 5.59 -17.02
C ALA A 11 -2.25 5.58 -15.62
N ILE A 12 -0.92 5.52 -15.51
CA ILE A 12 -0.22 5.61 -14.22
C ILE A 12 -0.48 6.96 -13.55
N LYS A 13 -0.44 8.07 -14.31
CA LYS A 13 -0.71 9.42 -13.77
C LYS A 13 -2.17 9.55 -13.29
N VAL A 14 -3.13 8.99 -14.03
CA VAL A 14 -4.55 8.96 -13.68
C VAL A 14 -4.78 8.10 -12.44
N ILE A 15 -4.17 6.91 -12.34
CA ILE A 15 -4.25 6.06 -11.16
C ILE A 15 -3.68 6.78 -9.93
N LYS A 16 -2.54 7.47 -10.06
CA LYS A 16 -1.99 8.29 -8.97
C LYS A 16 -2.96 9.38 -8.51
N ILE A 17 -3.63 10.05 -9.45
CA ILE A 17 -4.64 11.08 -9.14
C ILE A 17 -5.83 10.45 -8.43
N ILE A 18 -6.37 9.34 -8.94
CA ILE A 18 -7.51 8.62 -8.33
C ILE A 18 -7.18 8.17 -6.91
N VAL A 19 -5.99 7.60 -6.68
CA VAL A 19 -5.54 7.20 -5.34
C VAL A 19 -5.39 8.40 -4.42
N ALA A 20 -4.84 9.51 -4.91
CA ALA A 20 -4.71 10.74 -4.13
C ALA A 20 -6.07 11.36 -3.78
N SER A 21 -7.04 11.34 -4.69
CA SER A 21 -8.39 11.83 -4.40
C SER A 21 -9.16 10.90 -3.47
N LEU A 22 -9.00 9.58 -3.56
CA LEU A 22 -9.55 8.64 -2.57
C LEU A 22 -8.99 8.89 -1.17
N LEU A 23 -7.67 9.10 -1.05
CA LEU A 23 -7.03 9.48 0.22
C LEU A 23 -7.57 10.81 0.74
N GLY A 24 -7.73 11.82 -0.13
CA GLY A 24 -8.33 13.09 0.24
C GLY A 24 -9.76 12.95 0.75
N ILE A 25 -10.59 12.13 0.09
CA ILE A 25 -11.96 11.84 0.52
C ILE A 25 -11.97 11.14 1.89
N MET A 26 -11.07 10.17 2.12
CA MET A 26 -10.95 9.50 3.43
C MET A 26 -10.63 10.51 4.55
N VAL A 27 -9.73 11.46 4.32
CA VAL A 27 -9.41 12.51 5.30
C VAL A 27 -10.61 13.42 5.54
N ILE A 28 -11.33 13.83 4.49
CA ILE A 28 -12.54 14.67 4.63
C ILE A 28 -13.62 13.94 5.42
N ILE A 29 -13.84 12.65 5.14
CA ILE A 29 -14.82 11.83 5.88
C ILE A 29 -14.44 11.78 7.37
N ASP A 30 -13.17 11.59 7.71
CA ASP A 30 -12.75 11.55 9.11
C ASP A 30 -12.96 12.90 9.81
N ILE A 31 -12.64 14.03 9.14
CA ILE A 31 -12.92 15.38 9.68
C ILE A 31 -14.42 15.57 9.93
N VAL A 32 -15.27 15.13 9.00
CA VAL A 32 -16.74 15.22 9.14
C VAL A 32 -17.23 14.33 10.28
N LEU A 33 -16.70 13.11 10.40
CA LEU A 33 -17.07 12.19 11.47
C LEU A 33 -16.65 12.70 12.85
N VAL A 34 -15.47 13.30 12.98
CA VAL A 34 -15.02 13.96 14.23
C VAL A 34 -15.97 15.08 14.64
N ARG A 35 -16.54 15.82 13.67
CA ARG A 35 -17.54 16.87 13.96
C ARG A 35 -18.95 16.31 14.23
N LEU A 36 -19.20 15.05 13.87
CA LEU A 36 -20.47 14.35 14.10
C LEU A 36 -20.39 13.34 15.25
N GLU A 37 -19.27 13.28 15.96
CA GLU A 37 -18.99 12.35 17.07
C GLU A 37 -20.06 12.47 18.19
N ASP A 38 -20.62 13.68 18.37
CA ASP A 38 -21.77 13.95 19.25
C ASP A 38 -23.04 13.13 18.90
N ARG A 39 -23.12 12.51 17.70
CA ARG A 39 -24.23 11.66 17.26
C ARG A 39 -23.97 10.16 17.40
N GLY A 40 -22.86 9.75 18.02
CA GLY A 40 -22.55 8.36 18.32
C GLY A 40 -22.08 7.52 17.12
N PHE A 41 -21.63 8.16 16.03
CA PHE A 41 -20.95 7.46 14.94
C PHE A 41 -19.45 7.33 15.27
N PRO A 42 -18.89 6.13 15.31
CA PRO A 42 -17.46 5.97 15.58
C PRO A 42 -16.65 6.64 14.46
N THR A 43 -15.67 7.45 14.85
CA THR A 43 -14.76 8.07 13.88
C THR A 43 -13.89 7.00 13.22
N PHE A 44 -13.36 7.28 12.02
CA PHE A 44 -12.49 6.33 11.34
C PHE A 44 -11.23 6.05 12.20
N SER A 45 -10.76 7.08 12.92
CA SER A 45 -9.71 6.98 13.92
C SER A 45 -10.01 5.98 15.06
N GLU A 46 -11.24 5.94 15.59
CA GLU A 46 -11.64 4.96 16.60
C GLU A 46 -11.73 3.54 16.04
N VAL A 47 -12.29 3.39 14.84
CA VAL A 47 -12.36 2.08 14.16
C VAL A 47 -10.96 1.53 13.90
N ILE A 48 -10.02 2.39 13.49
CA ILE A 48 -8.60 2.02 13.30
C ILE A 48 -7.96 1.64 14.63
N LYS A 49 -8.21 2.38 15.72
CA LYS A 49 -7.71 2.03 17.06
C LYS A 49 -8.20 0.67 17.51
N ALA A 50 -9.50 0.42 17.40
CA ALA A 50 -10.13 -0.84 17.82
C ALA A 50 -9.67 -2.04 16.98
N ASN A 51 -9.30 -1.81 15.71
CA ASN A 51 -8.88 -2.87 14.80
C ASN A 51 -7.39 -2.82 14.46
N ARG A 52 -6.55 -2.10 15.24
CA ARG A 52 -5.17 -1.81 14.83
C ARG A 52 -4.39 -3.07 14.48
N THR A 53 -4.46 -4.10 15.33
CA THR A 53 -3.75 -5.37 15.14
C THR A 53 -4.31 -6.11 13.93
N SER A 54 -5.64 -6.13 13.79
CA SER A 54 -6.32 -6.75 12.65
C SER A 54 -5.92 -6.10 11.30
N LEU A 55 -5.56 -4.81 11.33
CA LEU A 55 -5.15 -4.02 10.17
C LEU A 55 -3.63 -3.96 9.98
N ILE A 56 -2.85 -4.79 10.66
CA ILE A 56 -1.38 -4.76 10.57
C ILE A 56 -0.84 -5.04 9.16
N TRP A 57 -1.53 -5.91 8.41
CA TRP A 57 -1.25 -6.19 7.01
C TRP A 57 -1.46 -4.97 6.11
N LEU A 58 -2.38 -4.07 6.49
CA LEU A 58 -2.65 -2.84 5.74
C LEU A 58 -1.47 -1.87 5.87
N ASN A 59 -0.86 -1.75 7.07
CA ASN A 59 0.34 -0.94 7.26
C ASN A 59 1.52 -1.48 6.46
N PHE A 60 1.71 -2.80 6.45
CA PHE A 60 2.72 -3.44 5.61
C PHE A 60 2.48 -3.15 4.12
N LEU A 61 1.24 -3.30 3.65
CA LEU A 61 0.85 -3.02 2.27
C LEU A 61 1.09 -1.55 1.92
N LEU A 62 0.70 -0.63 2.79
CA LEU A 62 0.85 0.81 2.59
C LEU A 62 2.32 1.17 2.39
N GLY A 63 3.20 0.70 3.28
CA GLY A 63 4.64 0.90 3.13
C GLY A 63 5.18 0.34 1.80
N GLY A 64 4.73 -0.86 1.42
CA GLY A 64 5.09 -1.48 0.16
C GLY A 64 4.62 -0.69 -1.07
N LEU A 65 3.39 -0.16 -1.04
CA LEU A 65 2.83 0.67 -2.11
C LEU A 65 3.54 2.01 -2.21
N VAL A 66 3.85 2.66 -1.08
CA VAL A 66 4.64 3.90 -1.05
C VAL A 66 6.01 3.66 -1.70
N ALA A 67 6.71 2.60 -1.32
CA ALA A 67 7.98 2.22 -1.96
C ALA A 67 7.80 1.95 -3.45
N LYS A 68 6.70 1.32 -3.86
CA LYS A 68 6.39 1.06 -5.28
C LYS A 68 6.09 2.32 -6.08
N VAL A 69 5.48 3.32 -5.47
CA VAL A 69 5.11 4.58 -6.14
C VAL A 69 6.28 5.55 -6.25
N PHE A 70 7.10 5.65 -5.19
CA PHE A 70 8.14 6.68 -5.04
C PHE A 70 9.57 6.16 -5.17
N TYR A 71 9.86 4.92 -4.75
CA TYR A 71 11.21 4.36 -4.66
C TYR A 71 11.36 3.08 -5.49
N ASN A 72 10.63 2.97 -6.59
CA ASN A 72 10.57 1.72 -7.34
C ASN A 72 11.90 1.37 -8.01
N ARG A 73 12.41 0.16 -7.80
CA ARG A 73 13.55 -0.36 -8.57
C ARG A 73 13.07 -0.82 -9.94
N LYS A 74 13.69 -0.32 -11.01
CA LYS A 74 13.37 -0.75 -12.37
C LYS A 74 14.33 -1.84 -12.84
N VAL A 75 13.82 -2.90 -13.48
CA VAL A 75 14.62 -4.06 -13.91
C VAL A 75 14.17 -4.52 -15.31
N GLU A 76 15.12 -4.91 -16.16
CA GLU A 76 14.85 -5.31 -17.57
C GLU A 76 14.52 -6.80 -17.72
N THR A 77 15.00 -7.65 -16.81
CA THR A 77 14.81 -9.11 -16.86
C THR A 77 13.64 -9.59 -15.99
N LYS A 78 12.53 -10.00 -16.65
CA LYS A 78 11.32 -10.52 -15.97
C LYS A 78 11.53 -11.82 -15.19
N ARG A 79 12.34 -12.74 -15.72
CA ARG A 79 12.27 -14.18 -15.35
C ARG A 79 12.82 -14.52 -13.97
N ARG A 80 13.70 -13.68 -13.39
CA ARG A 80 14.36 -13.96 -12.10
C ARG A 80 13.68 -13.30 -10.90
N GLU A 81 12.69 -12.44 -11.11
CA GLU A 81 12.16 -11.53 -10.10
C GLU A 81 10.66 -11.74 -9.78
N ILE A 82 9.94 -12.56 -10.56
CA ILE A 82 8.53 -12.91 -10.28
C ILE A 82 8.38 -13.53 -8.89
N SER A 83 9.39 -14.27 -8.43
CA SER A 83 9.45 -14.85 -7.09
C SER A 83 9.26 -13.80 -5.99
N GLY A 84 9.82 -12.59 -6.16
CA GLY A 84 9.74 -11.56 -5.12
C GLY A 84 8.36 -10.91 -4.97
N PHE A 85 7.56 -10.83 -6.05
CA PHE A 85 6.15 -10.43 -5.94
C PHE A 85 5.36 -11.47 -5.13
N PHE A 86 5.57 -12.76 -5.39
CA PHE A 86 4.94 -13.83 -4.62
C PHE A 86 5.40 -13.86 -3.16
N THR A 87 6.67 -13.53 -2.87
CA THR A 87 7.15 -13.38 -1.49
C THR A 87 6.46 -12.21 -0.77
N PHE A 88 6.30 -11.06 -1.44
CA PHE A 88 5.58 -9.92 -0.87
C PHE A 88 4.12 -10.28 -0.57
N LEU A 89 3.45 -10.95 -1.52
CA LEU A 89 2.08 -11.41 -1.35
C LEU A 89 1.95 -12.46 -0.25
N ALA A 90 2.88 -13.41 -0.15
CA ALA A 90 2.89 -14.41 0.92
C ALA A 90 3.01 -13.76 2.29
N MET A 91 3.89 -12.75 2.45
CA MET A 91 4.00 -12.02 3.70
C MET A 91 2.74 -11.20 4.02
N LEU A 92 2.09 -10.62 3.00
CA LEU A 92 0.83 -9.92 3.18
C LEU A 92 -0.26 -10.86 3.72
N VAL A 93 -0.39 -12.06 3.13
CA VAL A 93 -1.37 -13.08 3.57
C VAL A 93 -1.05 -13.58 4.97
N LEU A 94 0.23 -13.78 5.29
CA LEU A 94 0.65 -14.22 6.63
C LEU A 94 0.32 -13.15 7.69
N LEU A 95 0.59 -11.87 7.41
CA LEU A 95 0.23 -10.77 8.29
C LEU A 95 -1.28 -10.58 8.41
N PHE A 96 -2.04 -10.86 7.34
CA PHE A 96 -3.50 -10.85 7.39
C PHE A 96 -4.00 -11.94 8.33
N ALA A 97 -3.55 -13.18 8.15
CA ALA A 97 -3.91 -14.29 9.03
C ALA A 97 -3.50 -14.01 10.48
N PHE A 98 -2.30 -13.45 10.69
CA PHE A 98 -1.83 -13.06 12.02
C PHE A 98 -2.74 -12.01 12.66
N GLY A 99 -3.11 -10.96 11.92
CA GLY A 99 -4.02 -9.92 12.42
C GLY A 99 -5.43 -10.43 12.76
N GLN A 100 -5.91 -11.46 12.08
CA GLN A 100 -7.22 -12.07 12.37
C GLN A 100 -7.17 -13.09 13.52
N LEU A 101 -6.08 -13.84 13.65
CA LEU A 101 -5.96 -14.95 14.60
C LEU A 101 -5.45 -14.53 15.97
N PHE A 102 -4.66 -13.46 16.05
CA PHE A 102 -4.07 -13.00 17.30
C PHE A 102 -4.78 -11.75 17.82
N THR A 103 -5.26 -11.84 19.06
CA THR A 103 -5.87 -10.72 19.80
C THR A 103 -4.82 -9.84 20.53
N ILE A 104 -3.54 -10.08 20.28
CA ILE A 104 -2.45 -9.34 20.91
C ILE A 104 -2.48 -7.90 20.39
N GLU A 105 -2.61 -6.92 21.29
CA GLU A 105 -2.45 -5.52 20.93
C GLU A 105 -0.98 -5.25 20.56
N ILE A 106 -0.75 -4.79 19.33
CA ILE A 106 0.59 -4.49 18.83
C ILE A 106 0.87 -3.02 19.00
N ASP A 107 1.91 -2.64 19.74
CA ASP A 107 2.24 -1.23 19.98
C ASP A 107 2.66 -0.45 18.74
N THR A 108 2.59 0.88 18.84
CA THR A 108 2.72 1.79 17.68
C THR A 108 4.09 1.71 17.02
N PRO A 109 5.20 1.54 17.75
CA PRO A 109 6.51 1.32 17.16
C PRO A 109 6.56 0.09 16.24
N TYR A 110 5.86 -1.00 16.59
CA TYR A 110 5.83 -2.21 15.78
C TYR A 110 5.02 -2.01 14.49
N HIS A 111 3.92 -1.26 14.53
CA HIS A 111 3.19 -0.87 13.32
C HIS A 111 4.05 -0.06 12.36
N LEU A 112 4.83 0.89 12.88
CA LEU A 112 5.76 1.69 12.09
C LEU A 112 6.86 0.79 11.49
N LEU A 113 7.43 -0.11 12.30
CA LEU A 113 8.46 -1.04 11.85
C LEU A 113 7.95 -1.96 10.74
N ILE A 114 6.72 -2.48 10.87
CA ILE A 114 6.08 -3.30 9.84
C ILE A 114 5.83 -2.52 8.55
N MET A 115 5.43 -1.25 8.64
CA MET A 115 5.31 -0.39 7.47
C MET A 115 6.66 -0.19 6.76
N VAL A 116 7.73 0.07 7.51
CA VAL A 116 9.09 0.19 6.97
C VAL A 116 9.55 -1.12 6.33
N CYS A 117 9.31 -2.26 6.98
CA CYS A 117 9.60 -3.59 6.44
C CYS A 117 8.84 -3.85 5.12
N GLY A 118 7.57 -3.46 5.04
CA GLY A 118 6.79 -3.53 3.80
C GLY A 118 7.42 -2.72 2.68
N GLY A 119 7.86 -1.50 2.98
CA GLY A 119 8.58 -0.64 2.02
C GLY A 119 9.89 -1.27 1.53
N ILE A 120 10.73 -1.76 2.43
CA ILE A 120 12.01 -2.40 2.10
C ILE A 120 11.77 -3.66 1.27
N LEU A 121 10.82 -4.51 1.67
CA LEU A 121 10.55 -5.76 0.96
C LEU A 121 9.99 -5.48 -0.44
N ALA A 122 9.03 -4.56 -0.57
CA ALA A 122 8.50 -4.18 -1.88
C ALA A 122 9.59 -3.60 -2.79
N HIS A 123 10.47 -2.74 -2.26
CA HIS A 123 11.58 -2.19 -3.04
C HIS A 123 12.52 -3.27 -3.58
N ARG A 124 12.83 -4.30 -2.78
CA ARG A 124 13.79 -5.35 -3.16
C ARG A 124 13.17 -6.47 -4.00
N ALA A 125 11.95 -6.88 -3.64
CA ALA A 125 11.31 -8.09 -4.14
C ALA A 125 10.27 -7.80 -5.23
N TRP A 126 9.75 -6.58 -5.32
CA TRP A 126 8.76 -6.21 -6.33
C TRP A 126 9.31 -5.10 -7.23
N PRO A 127 10.17 -5.40 -8.21
CA PRO A 127 10.66 -4.40 -9.17
C PRO A 127 9.59 -4.02 -10.20
N GLN A 128 9.77 -2.87 -10.87
CA GLN A 128 8.98 -2.48 -12.04
C GLN A 128 9.70 -2.91 -13.31
N TYR A 129 9.07 -3.80 -14.07
CA TYR A 129 9.61 -4.25 -15.34
C TYR A 129 9.48 -3.13 -16.38
N ILE A 130 10.60 -2.74 -16.99
CA ILE A 130 10.62 -1.89 -18.19
C ILE A 130 10.70 -2.82 -19.40
N HIS A 131 9.87 -2.62 -20.42
CA HIS A 131 10.04 -3.33 -21.68
C HIS A 131 11.00 -2.52 -22.58
N HIS A 132 11.89 -3.19 -23.31
CA HIS A 132 12.85 -2.57 -24.23
C HIS A 132 12.23 -1.66 -25.34
N GLY A 133 10.90 -1.59 -25.43
CA GLY A 133 10.17 -0.63 -26.26
C GLY A 133 9.86 0.72 -25.60
N ASP A 134 10.20 0.92 -24.32
CA ASP A 134 9.94 2.16 -23.57
C ASP A 134 11.11 3.18 -23.64
N THR A 135 12.21 2.84 -24.31
CA THR A 135 13.44 3.66 -24.45
C THR A 135 13.72 4.18 -25.87
N GLN A 136 12.71 4.32 -26.72
CA GLN A 136 12.81 5.10 -27.98
C GLN A 136 11.65 6.07 -28.16
#